data_AF-A0AAJ7SM86-F1
#
_entry.id   AF-A0AAJ7SM86-F1
#
_cell.length_a   1.000
_cell.length_b   1.000
_cell.length_c   1.000
_cell.angle_alpha   90.00
_cell.angle_beta   90.00
_cell.angle_gamma   90.00
#
_symmetry.space_group_name_H-M   'P 1'
#
loop_
_entity.id
_entity.type
_entity.pdbx_description
1 polymer ?
#
loop_
_entity_poly.entity_id
_entity_poly.type
_entity_poly.pdbx_seq_one_letter_code
_entity_poly.pdbx_strand_id
1 'polypeptide(L)'
;MPKARTRRKNRFQFGLNRRNAAKRNKRRENPRIECDVVRAAWDGRRSARRNLEDMGLASDPNQSVPLRMRRRDLKEPATKPHVAQALEQEAAVPVTPSPPSVSNDIVLMVRRLVHTYGEDYKAMARDDNNHYQDTPSQIRRKVELVRRHCPQEWELIISSSTDSSTDITTDHSTDHSSSTDSTH
;
A
#
# COMPACT_ATOMS: atom_id res chain seq x y z
N MET A 1 20.60 25.41 63.77
CA MET A 1 20.32 25.86 62.39
C MET A 1 21.28 25.16 61.42
N PRO A 2 20.83 24.53 60.32
CA PRO A 2 21.76 23.88 59.40
C PRO A 2 22.52 24.95 58.58
N LYS A 3 23.84 24.82 58.46
CA LYS A 3 24.69 25.79 57.76
C LYS A 3 24.42 25.75 56.25
N ALA A 4 24.24 26.92 55.64
CA ALA A 4 24.01 27.08 54.21
C ALA A 4 25.16 26.46 53.39
N ARG A 5 24.87 25.49 52.52
CA ARG A 5 25.84 24.94 51.57
C ARG A 5 26.25 26.04 50.58
N THR A 6 27.44 26.61 50.74
CA THR A 6 28.02 27.51 49.74
C THR A 6 28.28 26.74 48.45
N ARG A 7 27.62 27.15 47.36
CA ARG A 7 27.82 26.55 46.02
C ARG A 7 29.26 26.83 45.59
N ARG A 8 30.10 25.79 45.50
CA ARG A 8 31.43 25.89 44.88
C ARG A 8 31.26 26.36 43.43
N LYS A 9 31.94 27.44 43.05
CA LYS A 9 31.97 27.93 41.66
C LYS A 9 32.76 26.94 40.80
N ASN A 10 32.17 26.49 39.68
CA ASN A 10 32.88 25.64 38.72
C ASN A 10 34.05 26.42 38.12
N ARG A 11 35.28 25.98 38.36
CA ARG A 11 36.48 26.58 37.76
C ARG A 11 36.61 26.14 36.31
N PHE A 12 36.91 27.09 35.42
CA PHE A 12 37.18 26.81 34.01
C PHE A 12 38.50 26.04 33.89
N GLN A 13 38.45 24.83 33.34
CA GLN A 13 39.65 24.02 33.09
C GLN A 13 40.20 24.35 31.70
N PHE A 14 41.37 25.00 31.66
CA PHE A 14 41.99 25.45 30.41
C PHE A 14 42.46 24.30 29.49
N GLY A 15 42.79 23.13 30.06
CA GLY A 15 43.22 21.95 29.28
C GLY A 15 42.07 21.11 28.69
N LEU A 16 40.81 21.41 29.03
CA LEU A 16 39.67 20.70 28.47
C LEU A 16 39.18 21.37 27.19
N ASN A 17 39.39 20.71 26.06
CA ASN A 17 38.69 21.06 24.83
C ASN A 17 37.20 20.68 24.94
N ARG A 18 36.37 21.65 25.35
CA ARG A 18 34.93 21.48 25.55
C ARG A 18 34.20 21.02 24.30
N ARG A 19 34.65 21.40 23.11
CA ARG A 19 34.07 20.95 21.83
C ARG A 19 34.25 19.45 21.65
N ASN A 20 35.44 18.92 21.94
CA ASN A 20 35.71 17.49 21.88
C ASN A 20 34.99 16.71 22.99
N ALA A 21 34.90 17.28 24.19
CA ALA A 21 34.12 16.69 25.29
C ALA A 21 32.62 16.59 24.94
N ALA A 22 32.03 17.65 24.37
CA ALA A 22 30.64 17.65 23.90
C ALA A 22 30.41 16.62 22.80
N LYS A 23 31.32 16.54 21.80
CA LYS A 23 31.27 15.50 20.75
C LYS A 23 31.32 14.09 21.34
N ARG A 24 32.20 13.84 22.32
CA ARG A 24 32.29 12.54 23.00
C ARG A 24 31.01 12.21 23.75
N ASN A 25 30.42 13.17 24.44
CA ASN A 25 29.16 12.98 25.16
C ASN A 25 28.01 12.69 24.18
N LYS A 26 27.92 13.42 23.07
CA LYS A 26 26.93 13.18 22.01
C LYS A 26 27.09 11.80 21.36
N ARG A 27 28.31 11.29 21.22
CA ARG A 27 28.58 9.91 20.74
C ARG A 27 28.20 8.82 21.75
N ARG A 28 28.07 9.16 23.03
CA ARG A 28 27.63 8.26 24.11
C ARG A 28 26.12 8.33 24.35
N GLU A 29 25.46 9.33 23.80
CA GLU A 29 24.02 9.47 23.87
C GLU A 29 23.36 8.38 23.03
N ASN A 30 22.26 7.83 23.53
CA ASN A 30 21.54 6.79 22.83
C ASN A 30 20.89 7.37 21.57
N PRO A 31 21.00 6.69 20.41
CA PRO A 31 20.31 7.13 19.21
C PRO A 31 18.79 7.01 19.38
N ARG A 32 18.04 7.82 18.63
CA ARG A 32 16.59 7.64 18.49
C ARG A 32 16.35 6.45 17.57
N ILE A 33 15.75 5.39 18.10
CA ILE A 33 15.47 4.14 17.38
C ILE A 33 13.95 4.01 17.24
N GLU A 34 13.45 3.91 16.01
CA GLU A 34 12.02 3.82 15.72
C GLU A 34 11.48 2.41 15.99
N CYS A 35 12.17 1.37 15.53
CA CYS A 35 11.79 -0.03 15.78
C CYS A 35 11.82 -0.36 17.28
N ASP A 36 10.69 -0.85 17.81
CA ASP A 36 10.54 -1.21 19.21
C ASP A 36 11.45 -2.39 19.61
N VAL A 37 11.56 -3.41 18.75
CA VAL A 37 12.38 -4.62 18.99
C VAL A 37 13.85 -4.25 19.22
N VAL A 38 14.40 -3.44 18.32
CA VAL A 38 15.80 -2.98 18.40
C VAL A 38 16.00 -2.05 19.60
N ARG A 39 15.02 -1.17 19.87
CA ARG A 39 15.07 -0.23 20.99
C ARG A 39 15.07 -0.94 22.35
N ALA A 40 14.26 -2.00 22.50
CA ALA A 40 14.21 -2.80 23.72
C ALA A 40 15.53 -3.55 23.98
N ALA A 41 16.18 -4.04 22.93
CA ALA A 41 17.43 -4.79 23.04
C ALA A 41 18.69 -3.90 23.18
N TRP A 42 18.57 -2.57 23.04
CA TRP A 42 19.70 -1.64 23.00
C TRP A 42 20.35 -1.42 24.37
N ASP A 43 21.67 -1.59 24.46
CA ASP A 43 22.45 -1.29 25.67
C ASP A 43 23.21 0.04 25.53
N GLY A 44 22.82 1.04 26.32
CA GLY A 44 23.46 2.37 26.32
C GLY A 44 24.89 2.40 26.89
N ARG A 45 25.37 1.29 27.46
CA ARG A 45 26.77 1.15 27.92
C ARG A 45 27.69 0.66 26.81
N ARG A 46 27.14 0.06 25.75
CA ARG A 46 27.88 -0.48 24.60
C ARG A 46 27.91 0.54 23.45
N SER A 47 28.88 0.38 22.56
CA SER A 47 28.92 1.15 21.32
C SER A 47 27.82 0.70 20.36
N ALA A 48 27.35 1.60 19.49
CA ALA A 48 26.35 1.27 18.47
C ALA A 48 26.76 0.06 17.61
N ARG A 49 28.03 0.00 17.19
CA ARG A 49 28.58 -1.13 16.44
C ARG A 49 28.41 -2.46 17.20
N ARG A 50 28.80 -2.49 18.48
CA ARG A 50 28.71 -3.70 19.29
C ARG A 50 27.27 -4.11 19.55
N ASN A 51 26.37 -3.15 19.77
CA ASN A 51 24.93 -3.44 19.90
C ASN A 51 24.37 -4.10 18.64
N LEU A 52 24.70 -3.59 17.45
CA LEU A 52 24.26 -4.19 16.19
C LEU A 52 24.84 -5.60 16.01
N GLU A 53 26.14 -5.78 16.25
CA GLU A 53 26.79 -7.10 16.19
C GLU A 53 26.17 -8.09 17.19
N ASP A 54 25.89 -7.65 18.42
CA ASP A 54 25.23 -8.48 19.45
C ASP A 54 23.83 -8.92 19.01
N MET A 55 23.09 -8.07 18.28
CA MET A 55 21.75 -8.37 17.73
C MET A 55 21.79 -9.19 16.43
N GLY A 56 22.98 -9.45 15.87
CA GLY A 56 23.14 -10.10 14.57
C GLY A 56 22.92 -9.18 13.37
N LEU A 57 22.94 -7.86 13.57
CA LEU A 57 22.77 -6.85 12.54
C LEU A 57 24.12 -6.36 12.00
N ALA A 58 24.15 -6.01 10.71
CA ALA A 58 25.33 -5.45 10.08
C ALA A 58 25.57 -4.01 10.56
N SER A 59 26.76 -3.73 11.10
CA SER A 59 27.16 -2.36 11.46
C SER A 59 27.63 -1.53 10.26
N ASP A 60 28.22 -2.19 9.26
CA ASP A 60 28.70 -1.59 8.02
C ASP A 60 28.26 -2.50 6.85
N PRO A 61 27.36 -2.03 5.97
CA PRO A 61 26.85 -2.82 4.84
C PRO A 61 27.97 -3.32 3.93
N ASN A 62 28.98 -2.50 3.64
CA ASN A 62 30.05 -2.85 2.71
C ASN A 62 30.99 -3.93 3.27
N GLN A 63 31.08 -4.04 4.60
CA GLN A 63 31.85 -5.09 5.27
C GLN A 63 31.05 -6.38 5.46
N SER A 64 29.71 -6.32 5.39
CA SER A 64 28.84 -7.46 5.70
C SER A 64 28.85 -8.53 4.60
N VAL A 65 29.11 -8.14 3.35
CA VAL A 65 29.14 -9.04 2.19
C VAL A 65 30.49 -8.90 1.47
N PRO A 66 31.54 -9.65 1.86
CA PRO A 66 32.84 -9.55 1.21
C PRO A 66 32.82 -10.18 -0.19
N LEU A 67 33.46 -9.52 -1.17
CA LEU A 67 33.61 -10.04 -2.55
C LEU A 67 34.30 -11.41 -2.60
N ARG A 68 35.17 -11.70 -1.62
CA ARG A 68 35.86 -12.98 -1.47
C ARG A 68 35.86 -13.34 0.00
N MET A 69 35.16 -14.41 0.37
CA MET A 69 35.16 -14.90 1.74
C MET A 69 36.52 -15.48 2.13
N ARG A 70 37.06 -15.00 3.24
CA ARG A 70 38.24 -15.54 3.92
C ARG A 70 37.79 -16.19 5.23
N ARG A 71 38.56 -17.16 5.75
CA ARG A 71 38.24 -17.83 7.04
C ARG A 71 38.01 -16.85 8.20
N ARG A 72 38.72 -15.72 8.18
CA ARG A 72 38.63 -14.61 9.16
C ARG A 72 37.35 -13.78 9.07
N ASP A 73 36.55 -13.96 8.02
CA ASP A 73 35.28 -13.25 7.83
C ASP A 73 34.11 -14.01 8.48
N LEU A 74 34.33 -15.25 8.92
CA LEU A 74 33.38 -16.01 9.72
C LEU A 74 33.26 -15.37 11.11
N LYS A 75 32.17 -14.63 11.35
CA LYS A 75 31.88 -14.03 12.65
C LYS A 75 31.26 -15.05 13.61
N GLU A 76 31.53 -14.83 14.89
CA GLU A 76 30.87 -15.54 15.98
C GLU A 76 29.36 -15.34 15.96
N PRO A 77 28.58 -16.31 16.45
CA PRO A 77 27.13 -16.20 16.53
C PRO A 77 26.71 -15.00 17.39
N ALA A 78 25.61 -14.36 17.00
CA ALA A 78 25.06 -13.21 17.71
C ALA A 78 24.67 -13.56 19.15
N THR A 79 24.91 -12.64 20.09
CA THR A 79 24.54 -12.82 21.51
C THR A 79 23.02 -12.73 21.74
N LYS A 80 22.32 -11.94 20.92
CA LYS A 80 20.88 -11.65 21.00
C LYS A 80 20.20 -11.98 19.65
N PRO A 81 20.17 -13.26 19.22
CA PRO A 81 19.65 -13.64 17.91
C PRO A 81 18.12 -13.42 17.78
N HIS A 82 17.40 -13.34 18.90
CA HIS A 82 15.95 -13.11 18.91
C HIS A 82 15.53 -11.81 18.20
N VAL A 83 16.39 -10.79 18.17
CA VAL A 83 16.08 -9.52 17.50
C VAL A 83 15.99 -9.71 16.01
N ALA A 84 16.98 -10.37 15.39
CA ALA A 84 16.96 -10.66 13.96
C ALA A 84 15.77 -11.54 13.57
N GLN A 85 15.49 -12.58 14.35
CA GLN A 85 14.34 -13.47 14.11
C GLN A 85 13.00 -12.75 14.20
N ALA A 86 12.82 -11.86 15.19
CA ALA A 86 11.60 -11.07 15.31
C ALA A 86 11.41 -10.12 14.13
N LEU A 87 12.49 -9.48 13.65
CA LEU A 87 12.45 -8.62 12.47
C LEU A 87 12.15 -9.40 11.18
N GLU A 88 12.69 -10.61 11.05
CA GLU A 88 12.37 -11.50 9.93
C GLU A 88 10.89 -11.90 9.93
N GLN A 89 10.34 -12.22 11.11
CA GLN A 89 8.92 -12.54 11.26
C GLN A 89 8.03 -11.35 10.93
N GLU A 90 8.38 -10.15 11.41
CA GLU A 90 7.66 -8.91 11.09
C GLU A 90 7.71 -8.59 9.59
N ALA A 91 8.87 -8.76 8.96
CA ALA A 91 9.04 -8.55 7.52
C ALA A 91 8.35 -9.62 6.68
N ALA A 92 8.20 -10.84 7.19
CA ALA A 92 7.49 -11.92 6.53
C ALA A 92 5.96 -11.72 6.51
N VAL A 93 5.42 -10.85 7.37
CA VAL A 93 4.00 -10.50 7.32
C VAL A 93 3.71 -9.79 5.99
N PRO A 94 2.84 -10.35 5.13
CA PRO A 94 2.52 -9.72 3.87
C PRO A 94 1.79 -8.40 4.13
N VAL A 95 2.33 -7.31 3.61
CA VAL A 95 1.61 -6.02 3.60
C VAL A 95 0.47 -6.15 2.61
N THR A 96 -0.77 -6.22 3.11
CA THR A 96 -1.96 -6.18 2.26
C THR A 96 -2.11 -4.75 1.73
N PRO A 97 -1.90 -4.48 0.44
CA PRO A 97 -2.19 -3.16 -0.10
C PRO A 97 -3.70 -2.91 0.03
N SER A 98 -4.08 -1.66 0.29
CA SER A 98 -5.48 -1.27 0.21
C SER A 98 -6.05 -1.68 -1.16
N PRO A 99 -7.28 -2.22 -1.21
CA PRO A 99 -7.88 -2.59 -2.48
C PRO A 99 -7.90 -1.36 -3.39
N PRO A 100 -7.54 -1.50 -4.68
CA PRO A 100 -7.58 -0.38 -5.60
C PRO A 100 -9.03 0.10 -5.73
N SER A 101 -9.28 1.34 -5.31
CA SER A 101 -10.59 1.97 -5.47
C SER A 101 -10.72 2.49 -6.90
N VAL A 102 -11.87 2.24 -7.52
CA VAL A 102 -12.24 2.86 -8.80
C VAL A 102 -12.97 4.17 -8.51
N SER A 103 -12.70 5.22 -9.29
CA SER A 103 -13.41 6.48 -9.14
C SER A 103 -14.86 6.37 -9.63
N ASN A 104 -15.77 7.11 -9.00
CA ASN A 104 -17.19 7.08 -9.36
C ASN A 104 -17.42 7.46 -10.83
N ASP A 105 -16.70 8.48 -11.34
CA ASP A 105 -16.77 8.90 -12.73
C ASP A 105 -16.49 7.76 -13.72
N ILE A 106 -15.53 6.88 -13.41
CA ILE A 106 -15.23 5.71 -14.26
C ILE A 106 -16.40 4.73 -14.22
N VAL A 107 -17.00 4.49 -13.06
CA VAL A 107 -18.17 3.60 -12.90
C VAL A 107 -19.36 4.15 -13.69
N LEU A 108 -19.67 5.44 -13.58
CA LEU A 108 -20.76 6.09 -14.30
C LEU A 108 -20.54 6.06 -15.82
N MET A 109 -19.31 6.34 -16.26
CA MET A 109 -18.95 6.27 -17.67
C MET A 109 -19.13 4.85 -18.21
N VAL A 110 -18.61 3.84 -17.50
CA VAL A 110 -18.75 2.42 -17.88
C VAL A 110 -20.21 2.00 -17.91
N ARG A 111 -21.00 2.37 -16.89
CA ARG A 111 -22.45 2.08 -16.83
C ARG A 111 -23.16 2.59 -18.08
N ARG A 112 -22.94 3.85 -18.44
CA ARG A 112 -23.54 4.46 -19.65
C ARG A 112 -23.09 3.75 -20.92
N LEU A 113 -21.78 3.56 -21.09
CA LEU A 113 -21.21 2.98 -22.32
C LEU A 113 -21.68 1.54 -22.54
N VAL A 114 -21.70 0.72 -21.48
CA VAL A 114 -22.16 -0.67 -21.55
C VAL A 114 -23.66 -0.73 -21.82
N HIS A 115 -24.46 0.16 -21.22
CA HIS A 115 -25.90 0.22 -21.50
C HIS A 115 -26.21 0.61 -22.95
N THR A 116 -25.47 1.56 -23.55
CA THR A 116 -25.73 2.03 -24.92
C THR A 116 -25.12 1.13 -26.00
N TYR A 117 -23.88 0.64 -25.78
CA TYR A 117 -23.08 -0.03 -26.82
C TYR A 117 -22.73 -1.48 -26.50
N GLY A 118 -23.08 -1.99 -25.31
CA GLY A 118 -22.77 -3.36 -24.89
C GLY A 118 -21.27 -3.62 -24.76
N GLU A 119 -20.72 -4.47 -25.62
CA GLU A 119 -19.28 -4.80 -25.68
C GLU A 119 -18.58 -4.24 -26.94
N ASP A 120 -19.23 -3.39 -27.73
CA ASP A 120 -18.59 -2.77 -28.90
C ASP A 120 -17.72 -1.56 -28.51
N TYR A 121 -16.49 -1.85 -28.10
CA TYR A 121 -15.51 -0.83 -27.73
C TYR A 121 -15.14 0.14 -28.86
N LYS A 122 -15.34 -0.24 -30.14
CA LYS A 122 -15.06 0.65 -31.28
C LYS A 122 -16.19 1.66 -31.46
N ALA A 123 -17.42 1.29 -31.14
CA ALA A 123 -18.55 2.21 -31.07
C ALA A 123 -18.42 3.14 -29.85
N MET A 124 -18.06 2.60 -28.68
CA MET A 124 -17.85 3.40 -27.46
C MET A 124 -16.81 4.51 -27.62
N ALA A 125 -15.73 4.25 -28.37
CA ALA A 125 -14.70 5.27 -28.60
C ALA A 125 -15.20 6.46 -29.44
N ARG A 126 -16.25 6.25 -30.25
CA ARG A 126 -16.89 7.27 -31.08
C ARG A 126 -18.07 7.97 -30.40
N ASP A 127 -18.38 7.61 -29.15
CA ASP A 127 -19.45 8.23 -28.37
C ASP A 127 -19.15 9.71 -28.13
N ASP A 128 -20.17 10.57 -28.26
CA ASP A 128 -20.04 12.02 -28.07
C ASP A 128 -19.64 12.37 -26.63
N ASN A 129 -20.00 11.51 -25.67
CA ASN A 129 -19.66 11.70 -24.26
C ASN A 129 -18.31 11.08 -23.86
N ASN A 130 -17.55 10.55 -24.83
CA ASN A 130 -16.15 10.19 -24.65
C ASN A 130 -15.26 11.45 -24.70
N HIS A 131 -15.44 12.36 -23.73
CA HIS A 131 -14.78 13.67 -23.71
C HIS A 131 -13.25 13.60 -23.70
N TYR A 132 -12.69 12.55 -23.11
CA TYR A 132 -11.25 12.32 -23.07
C TYR A 132 -10.71 11.59 -24.29
N GLN A 133 -11.57 11.30 -25.27
CA GLN A 133 -11.21 10.63 -26.52
C GLN A 133 -10.49 9.31 -26.26
N ASP A 134 -10.95 8.56 -25.26
CA ASP A 134 -10.35 7.28 -24.92
C ASP A 134 -10.40 6.33 -26.12
N THR A 135 -9.26 5.71 -26.41
CA THR A 135 -9.16 4.65 -27.42
C THR A 135 -9.96 3.41 -26.99
N PRO A 136 -10.40 2.56 -27.93
CA PRO A 136 -11.13 1.33 -27.60
C PRO A 136 -10.43 0.46 -26.53
N SER A 137 -9.10 0.38 -26.59
CA SER A 137 -8.29 -0.36 -25.61
C SER A 137 -8.30 0.28 -24.21
N GLN A 138 -8.32 1.61 -24.12
CA GLN A 138 -8.43 2.33 -22.84
C GLN A 138 -9.81 2.14 -22.22
N ILE A 139 -10.87 2.23 -23.03
CA ILE A 139 -12.25 1.97 -22.58
C ILE A 139 -12.37 0.54 -22.07
N ARG A 140 -11.87 -0.44 -22.82
CA ARG A 140 -11.84 -1.84 -22.39
C ARG A 140 -11.13 -2.01 -21.05
N ARG A 141 -9.97 -1.36 -20.86
CA ARG A 141 -9.24 -1.42 -19.59
C ARG A 141 -10.04 -0.83 -18.43
N LYS A 142 -10.81 0.24 -18.66
CA LYS A 142 -11.69 0.85 -17.65
C LYS A 142 -12.87 -0.07 -17.31
N VAL A 143 -13.46 -0.74 -18.29
CA VAL A 143 -14.50 -1.76 -18.06
C VAL A 143 -13.94 -2.93 -17.25
N GLU A 144 -12.77 -3.46 -17.62
CA GLU A 144 -12.11 -4.54 -16.88
C GLU A 144 -11.74 -4.12 -15.45
N LEU A 145 -11.37 -2.85 -15.23
CA LEU A 145 -11.08 -2.30 -13.92
C LEU A 145 -12.33 -2.33 -13.02
N VAL A 146 -13.48 -1.84 -13.51
CA VAL A 146 -14.76 -1.87 -12.79
C VAL A 146 -15.17 -3.31 -12.50
N ARG A 147 -15.08 -4.20 -13.50
CA ARG A 147 -15.41 -5.62 -13.35
C ARG A 147 -14.59 -6.34 -12.27
N ARG A 148 -13.30 -6.00 -12.13
CA ARG A 148 -12.38 -6.66 -11.17
C ARG A 148 -12.47 -6.07 -9.75
N HIS A 149 -12.70 -4.77 -9.63
CA HIS A 149 -12.57 -4.07 -8.35
C HIS A 149 -13.90 -3.56 -7.77
N CYS A 150 -14.97 -3.56 -8.57
CA CYS A 150 -16.32 -3.18 -8.17
C CYS A 150 -17.35 -4.22 -8.68
N PRO A 151 -17.31 -5.48 -8.22
CA PRO A 151 -18.19 -6.54 -8.72
C PRO A 151 -19.68 -6.22 -8.51
N GLN A 152 -20.03 -5.61 -7.38
CA GLN A 152 -21.41 -5.20 -7.08
C GLN A 152 -21.95 -4.18 -8.10
N GLU A 153 -21.16 -3.13 -8.41
CA GLU A 153 -21.54 -2.14 -9.42
C GLU A 153 -21.63 -2.78 -10.81
N TRP A 154 -20.74 -3.71 -11.13
CA TRP A 154 -20.74 -4.42 -12.40
C TRP A 154 -22.01 -5.29 -12.58
N GLU A 155 -22.44 -5.98 -11.54
CA GLU A 155 -23.70 -6.76 -11.54
C GLU A 155 -24.93 -5.85 -11.76
N LEU A 156 -24.95 -4.67 -11.14
CA LEU A 156 -25.99 -3.66 -11.36
C LEU A 156 -26.00 -3.14 -12.79
N ILE A 157 -24.83 -3.00 -13.43
CA ILE A 157 -24.72 -2.57 -14.82
C ILE A 157 -25.30 -3.66 -15.74
N ILE A 158 -24.91 -4.92 -15.56
CA ILE A 158 -25.41 -6.04 -16.39
C ILE A 158 -26.92 -6.20 -16.24
N SER A 159 -27.43 -6.23 -15.01
CA SER A 159 -28.88 -6.37 -14.76
C SER A 159 -29.69 -5.24 -15.41
N SER A 160 -29.20 -4.00 -15.36
CA SER A 160 -29.86 -2.89 -16.04
C SER A 160 -29.85 -2.97 -17.57
N SER A 161 -28.90 -3.70 -18.17
CA SER A 161 -28.83 -3.90 -19.62
C SER A 161 -29.72 -5.05 -20.14
N THR A 162 -30.12 -5.99 -19.28
CA THR A 162 -30.97 -7.12 -19.69
C THR A 162 -32.44 -6.73 -19.79
N ASP A 163 -32.89 -5.78 -18.96
CA ASP A 163 -34.30 -5.39 -18.87
C ASP A 163 -34.78 -4.57 -20.09
N SER A 164 -33.87 -3.94 -20.84
CA SER A 164 -34.22 -3.14 -22.03
C SER A 164 -34.40 -3.96 -23.32
N SER A 165 -34.11 -5.27 -23.29
CA SER A 165 -34.19 -6.14 -24.47
C SER A 165 -35.47 -6.99 -24.56
N THR A 166 -36.32 -7.02 -23.54
CA THR A 166 -37.45 -7.98 -23.46
C THR A 166 -38.82 -7.42 -23.89
N ASP A 167 -38.95 -6.15 -24.30
CA ASP A 167 -40.26 -5.51 -24.56
C ASP A 167 -40.61 -5.28 -26.06
N ILE A 168 -39.93 -5.94 -27.01
CA ILE A 168 -40.24 -5.84 -28.44
C ILE A 168 -40.60 -7.20 -29.02
N THR A 169 -41.58 -7.90 -28.43
CA THR A 169 -42.34 -8.96 -29.12
C THR A 169 -43.63 -9.28 -28.37
N THR A 170 -44.64 -8.41 -28.47
CA THR A 170 -46.04 -8.85 -28.34
C THR A 170 -46.70 -8.65 -29.70
N ASP A 171 -46.96 -9.80 -30.32
CA ASP A 171 -47.45 -10.00 -31.67
C ASP A 171 -48.90 -9.52 -31.85
N HIS A 172 -49.18 -9.19 -33.10
CA HIS A 172 -50.42 -8.79 -33.73
C HIS A 172 -51.39 -9.97 -33.85
N SER A 173 -52.65 -9.81 -33.44
CA SER A 173 -53.76 -10.53 -34.09
C SER A 173 -55.11 -9.86 -33.80
N THR A 174 -55.54 -9.02 -34.73
CA THR A 174 -56.88 -8.46 -34.81
C THR A 174 -57.77 -9.45 -35.56
N ASP A 175 -58.57 -10.25 -34.83
CA ASP A 175 -59.63 -11.05 -35.45
C ASP A 175 -60.93 -10.23 -35.52
N HIS A 176 -61.19 -9.66 -36.69
CA HIS A 176 -62.54 -9.29 -37.11
C HIS A 176 -63.15 -10.48 -37.86
N SER A 177 -64.17 -11.10 -37.27
CA SER A 177 -65.10 -11.98 -37.99
C SER A 177 -66.52 -11.61 -37.64
N SER A 178 -67.14 -10.88 -38.57
CA SER A 178 -68.53 -10.48 -38.60
C SER A 178 -69.45 -11.70 -38.72
N SER A 179 -70.38 -11.89 -37.78
CA SER A 179 -71.54 -12.77 -37.96
C SER A 179 -72.73 -11.92 -38.42
N THR A 180 -73.09 -12.07 -39.70
CA THR A 180 -74.37 -11.64 -40.24
C THR A 180 -75.15 -12.87 -40.68
N ASP A 181 -76.26 -13.13 -39.97
CA ASP A 181 -77.61 -13.35 -40.50
C ASP A 181 -77.89 -14.49 -41.52
N SER A 182 -78.77 -15.44 -41.15
CA SER A 182 -79.81 -15.98 -42.05
C SER A 182 -80.79 -16.92 -41.35
N THR A 183 -82.00 -16.39 -41.20
CA THR A 183 -83.32 -17.02 -41.14
C THR A 183 -83.53 -18.12 -42.20
N HIS A 184 -84.02 -19.30 -41.81
CA HIS A 184 -85.29 -19.88 -42.27
C HIS A 184 -85.68 -21.12 -41.44
#